data_AF-A0A6B1DKG2-F1
#
_entry.id   AF-A0A6B1DKG2-F1
#
_cell.length_a   1.000
_cell.length_b   1.000
_cell.length_c   1.000
_cell.angle_alpha   90.00
_cell.angle_beta   90.00
_cell.angle_gamma   90.00
#
_symmetry.space_group_name_H-M   'P 1'
#
loop_
_entity.id
_entity.type
_entity.pdbx_description
1 polymer ?
#
loop_
_entity_poly.entity_id
_entity_poly.type
_entity_poly.pdbx_seq_one_letter_code
_entity_poly.pdbx_strand_id
1 'polypeptide(L)'
;MGTTQDRRRFLKQTVHAGAALAATGAGLGATARTVTAQPSPDLVRFDHVAVPMRNTTAMVDFYRGLGFELMEGERIVSVHFGDSKINFHRPEIWESGTFTLRAPEAVPPCGDFCFVWGGSAAALEQALERVGAVVIEGPAPRQGGRNGGLDTGTSRYIRDPDGNLLEFIIYT
;
A
#
# COMPACT_ATOMS: atom_id res chain seq x y z
N MET A 1 13.15 55.03 -6.27
CA MET A 1 13.62 55.08 -7.68
C MET A 1 15.07 54.61 -7.70
N GLY A 2 15.31 53.40 -8.17
CA GLY A 2 16.64 52.85 -8.42
C GLY A 2 16.60 52.11 -9.74
N THR A 3 17.39 52.57 -10.70
CA THR A 3 17.33 52.27 -12.13
C THR A 3 18.07 50.98 -12.51
N THR A 4 17.39 50.12 -13.27
CA THR A 4 17.79 49.44 -14.53
C THR A 4 19.31 49.28 -14.79
N GLN A 5 19.86 48.05 -14.76
CA GLN A 5 19.97 47.05 -15.86
C GLN A 5 21.19 47.30 -16.78
N ASP A 6 22.11 46.32 -16.89
CA ASP A 6 22.53 45.54 -18.09
C ASP A 6 24.08 45.52 -18.05
N ARG A 7 24.88 44.59 -18.58
CA ARG A 7 24.77 43.44 -19.48
C ARG A 7 26.17 42.78 -19.52
N ARG A 8 26.22 41.44 -19.69
CA ARG A 8 27.12 40.67 -20.60
C ARG A 8 28.66 40.96 -20.52
N ARG A 9 29.60 40.02 -20.53
CA ARG A 9 29.67 38.62 -20.96
C ARG A 9 31.17 38.25 -20.99
N PHE A 10 31.49 37.00 -20.63
CA PHE A 10 32.65 36.17 -21.03
C PHE A 10 34.05 36.40 -20.43
N LEU A 11 34.58 35.33 -19.83
CA LEU A 11 35.74 34.63 -20.43
C LEU A 11 35.67 33.10 -20.14
N LYS A 12 36.12 32.32 -21.12
CA LYS A 12 36.17 30.85 -21.20
C LYS A 12 37.49 30.29 -20.61
N GLN A 13 37.50 28.95 -20.45
CA GLN A 13 38.60 27.94 -20.30
C GLN A 13 38.48 27.22 -18.94
N THR A 14 38.11 25.93 -18.74
CA THR A 14 38.49 24.60 -19.31
C THR A 14 40.01 24.38 -19.33
N VAL A 15 40.65 23.33 -18.78
CA VAL A 15 40.26 21.97 -18.36
C VAL A 15 41.26 21.38 -17.31
N HIS A 16 40.88 20.25 -16.69
CA HIS A 16 41.66 19.19 -15.99
C HIS A 16 42.07 19.44 -14.53
N ALA A 17 41.97 18.49 -13.58
CA ALA A 17 42.00 17.04 -13.67
C ALA A 17 41.06 16.36 -12.64
N GLY A 18 40.75 15.09 -12.89
CA GLY A 18 39.73 14.31 -12.18
C GLY A 18 40.05 13.98 -10.72
N ALA A 19 38.98 13.85 -9.95
CA ALA A 19 38.94 13.07 -8.72
C ALA A 19 37.70 12.18 -8.80
N ALA A 20 37.91 10.88 -8.94
CA ALA A 20 36.87 9.89 -8.73
C ALA A 20 36.44 9.96 -7.26
N LEU A 21 35.19 10.38 -6.99
CA LEU A 21 34.60 10.15 -5.68
C LEU A 21 34.27 8.66 -5.58
N ALA A 22 35.13 7.93 -4.88
CA ALA A 22 34.81 6.61 -4.39
C ALA A 22 33.58 6.72 -3.47
N ALA A 23 32.47 6.12 -3.89
CA ALA A 23 31.34 5.86 -3.02
C ALA A 23 31.81 4.87 -1.94
N THR A 24 32.11 5.36 -0.75
CA THR A 24 32.30 4.51 0.42
C THR A 24 30.92 4.00 0.84
N GLY A 25 30.52 2.88 0.24
CA GLY A 25 29.46 2.04 0.78
C GLY A 25 29.89 1.53 2.13
N ALA A 26 29.47 2.22 3.19
CA ALA A 26 29.47 1.65 4.53
C ALA A 26 28.41 0.54 4.53
N GLY A 27 28.85 -0.67 4.17
CA GLY A 27 28.07 -1.88 4.31
C GLY A 27 27.73 -2.06 5.78
N LEU A 28 26.48 -1.73 6.14
CA LEU A 28 25.84 -2.31 7.31
C LEU A 28 25.71 -3.80 7.01
N GLY A 29 26.71 -4.56 7.46
CA GLY A 29 26.64 -6.01 7.56
C GLY A 29 25.54 -6.38 8.54
N ALA A 30 24.29 -6.32 8.08
CA ALA A 30 23.22 -7.09 8.68
C ALA A 30 23.61 -8.55 8.44
N THR A 31 24.13 -9.21 9.47
CA THR A 31 24.25 -10.66 9.48
C THR A 31 22.83 -11.18 9.25
N ALA A 32 22.56 -11.66 8.03
CA ALA A 32 21.31 -12.31 7.72
C ALA A 32 21.18 -13.48 8.70
N ARG A 33 20.33 -13.31 9.73
CA ARG A 33 19.95 -14.42 10.60
C ARG A 33 19.27 -15.41 9.66
N THR A 34 19.89 -16.57 9.48
CA THR A 34 19.25 -17.69 8.81
C THR A 34 18.02 -18.04 9.64
N VAL A 35 16.87 -17.51 9.25
CA VAL A 35 15.59 -17.91 9.82
C VAL A 35 15.34 -19.31 9.26
N THR A 36 15.65 -20.34 10.05
CA THR A 36 15.11 -21.67 9.78
C THR A 36 13.60 -21.57 9.91
N ALA A 37 12.92 -21.47 8.78
CA ALA A 37 11.47 -21.54 8.73
C ALA A 37 11.04 -22.86 9.37
N GLN A 38 10.26 -22.80 10.46
CA GLN A 38 9.54 -23.94 11.00
C GLN A 38 8.06 -23.72 10.68
N PRO A 39 7.61 -24.03 9.45
CA PRO A 39 6.20 -23.94 9.13
C PRO A 39 5.42 -24.94 9.98
N SER A 40 4.32 -24.50 10.58
CA SER A 40 3.34 -25.43 11.12
C SER A 40 2.67 -26.14 9.94
N PRO A 41 2.65 -27.48 9.89
CA PRO A 41 2.04 -28.22 8.78
C PRO A 41 0.53 -28.00 8.68
N ASP A 42 -0.11 -27.56 9.77
CA ASP A 42 -1.55 -27.37 9.86
C ASP A 42 -1.98 -25.92 9.55
N LEU A 43 -1.04 -24.98 9.45
CA LEU A 43 -1.31 -23.59 9.04
C LEU A 43 -1.29 -23.49 7.52
N VAL A 44 -2.47 -23.44 6.91
CA VAL A 44 -2.62 -23.51 5.46
C VAL A 44 -2.46 -22.14 4.78
N ARG A 45 -3.19 -21.11 5.23
CA ARG A 45 -3.19 -19.78 4.62
C ARG A 45 -3.72 -18.71 5.58
N PHE A 46 -3.51 -17.45 5.22
CA PHE A 46 -4.23 -16.33 5.82
C PHE A 46 -5.69 -16.32 5.34
N ASP A 47 -6.64 -16.26 6.26
CA ASP A 47 -8.07 -16.26 5.92
C ASP A 47 -8.60 -14.84 5.76
N HIS A 48 -8.61 -14.05 6.84
CA HIS A 48 -9.09 -12.67 6.84
C HIS A 48 -8.43 -11.81 7.92
N VAL A 49 -8.56 -10.50 7.76
CA VAL A 49 -8.27 -9.51 8.80
C VAL A 49 -9.56 -8.80 9.21
N ALA A 50 -9.61 -8.30 10.44
CA ALA A 50 -10.68 -7.43 10.89
C ALA A 50 -10.10 -6.09 11.38
N VAL A 51 -10.61 -4.98 10.84
CA VAL A 51 -10.21 -3.63 11.21
C VAL A 51 -11.45 -2.75 11.40
N PRO A 52 -11.43 -1.73 12.27
CA PRO A 52 -12.51 -0.76 12.34
C PRO A 52 -12.54 0.13 11.08
N MET A 53 -13.71 0.68 10.78
CA MET A 53 -13.88 1.80 9.85
C MET A 53 -14.64 2.95 10.50
N ARG A 54 -14.51 4.16 9.95
CA ARG A 54 -15.18 5.38 10.42
C ARG A 54 -16.22 5.87 9.42
N ASN A 55 -15.89 5.92 8.13
CA ASN A 55 -16.76 6.49 7.10
C ASN A 55 -17.54 5.40 6.34
N THR A 56 -18.47 4.72 7.01
CA THR A 56 -19.12 3.49 6.50
C THR A 56 -19.66 3.60 5.08
N THR A 57 -20.47 4.61 4.76
CA THR A 57 -21.03 4.78 3.40
C THR A 57 -19.93 4.98 2.35
N ALA A 58 -18.97 5.87 2.62
CA ALA A 58 -17.88 6.15 1.69
C ALA A 58 -17.01 4.90 1.47
N MET A 59 -16.70 4.16 2.53
CA MET A 59 -15.95 2.90 2.47
C MET A 59 -16.68 1.84 1.64
N VAL A 60 -17.98 1.65 1.88
CA VAL A 60 -18.81 0.69 1.13
C VAL A 60 -18.83 1.04 -0.37
N ASP A 61 -19.09 2.30 -0.71
CA ASP A 61 -19.14 2.76 -2.09
C ASP A 61 -17.77 2.63 -2.78
N PHE A 62 -16.69 2.97 -2.06
CA PHE A 62 -15.32 2.89 -2.56
C PHE A 62 -14.92 1.43 -2.88
N TYR A 63 -15.07 0.50 -1.93
CA TYR A 63 -14.69 -0.90 -2.17
C TYR A 63 -15.58 -1.56 -3.22
N ARG A 64 -16.88 -1.23 -3.27
CA ARG A 64 -17.77 -1.69 -4.34
C ARG A 64 -17.34 -1.15 -5.70
N GLY A 65 -16.99 0.13 -5.79
CA GLY A 65 -16.55 0.75 -7.05
C GLY A 65 -15.22 0.22 -7.58
N LEU A 66 -14.33 -0.22 -6.68
CA LEU A 66 -13.10 -0.95 -7.03
C LEU A 66 -13.39 -2.35 -7.60
N GLY A 67 -14.61 -2.86 -7.40
CA GLY A 67 -15.07 -4.14 -7.92
C GLY A 67 -14.98 -5.30 -6.92
N PHE A 68 -14.82 -5.02 -5.63
CA PHE A 68 -14.92 -6.06 -4.60
C PHE A 68 -16.37 -6.52 -4.41
N GLU A 69 -16.54 -7.78 -4.02
CA GLU A 69 -17.82 -8.29 -3.53
C GLU A 69 -17.98 -7.92 -2.06
N LEU A 70 -19.13 -7.32 -1.70
CA LEU A 70 -19.41 -6.87 -0.34
C LEU A 70 -20.56 -7.66 0.26
N MET A 71 -20.39 -8.09 1.51
CA MET A 71 -21.49 -8.54 2.37
C MET A 71 -21.70 -7.52 3.48
N GLU A 72 -22.82 -6.80 3.43
CA GLU A 72 -23.15 -5.77 4.40
C GLU A 72 -24.04 -6.31 5.50
N GLY A 73 -23.49 -6.46 6.71
CA GLY A 73 -24.24 -6.69 7.93
C GLY A 73 -24.40 -5.41 8.74
N GLU A 74 -25.30 -5.45 9.73
CA GLU A 74 -25.60 -4.31 10.63
C GLU A 74 -24.40 -3.83 11.43
N ARG A 75 -23.46 -4.73 11.76
CA ARG A 75 -22.27 -4.42 12.59
C ARG A 75 -20.96 -4.49 11.80
N ILE A 76 -20.93 -5.29 10.74
CA ILE A 76 -19.72 -5.61 9.99
C ILE A 76 -20.02 -5.53 8.51
N VAL A 77 -19.15 -4.91 7.73
CA VAL A 77 -19.11 -5.06 6.27
C VAL A 77 -17.92 -5.95 5.92
N SER A 78 -18.17 -7.03 5.19
CA SER A 78 -17.10 -7.90 4.67
C SER A 78 -16.78 -7.52 3.23
N VAL A 79 -15.52 -7.27 2.92
CA VAL A 79 -15.00 -7.01 1.55
C VAL A 79 -14.23 -8.24 1.09
N HIS A 80 -14.75 -8.94 0.09
CA HIS A 80 -14.26 -10.26 -0.35
C HIS A 80 -13.39 -10.18 -1.61
N PHE A 81 -12.34 -11.00 -1.65
CA PHE A 81 -11.44 -11.17 -2.79
C PHE A 81 -10.83 -12.57 -2.78
N GLY A 82 -11.07 -13.35 -3.84
CA GLY A 82 -10.73 -14.77 -3.85
C GLY A 82 -11.32 -15.49 -2.64
N ASP A 83 -10.50 -16.31 -1.96
CA ASP A 83 -10.89 -17.04 -0.74
C ASP A 83 -10.60 -16.28 0.56
N SER A 84 -10.41 -14.96 0.48
CA SER A 84 -10.06 -14.09 1.60
C SER A 84 -11.00 -12.90 1.70
N LYS A 85 -10.98 -12.23 2.85
CA LYS A 85 -11.76 -11.01 3.06
C LYS A 85 -11.14 -10.05 4.07
N ILE A 86 -11.64 -8.82 4.08
CA ILE A 86 -11.49 -7.87 5.18
C ILE A 86 -12.85 -7.69 5.84
N ASN A 87 -12.92 -7.87 7.17
CA ASN A 87 -14.08 -7.48 7.95
C ASN A 87 -13.87 -6.06 8.47
N PHE A 88 -14.63 -5.10 7.97
CA PHE A 88 -14.69 -3.76 8.52
C PHE A 88 -15.76 -3.67 9.61
N HIS A 89 -15.34 -3.42 10.85
CA HIS A 89 -16.24 -3.16 11.95
C HIS A 89 -16.80 -1.74 11.84
N ARG A 90 -18.12 -1.59 11.85
CA ARG A 90 -18.77 -0.27 11.80
C ARG A 90 -18.60 0.49 13.14
N PRO A 91 -18.65 1.83 13.15
CA PRO A 91 -18.52 2.64 14.37
C PRO A 91 -19.36 2.14 15.55
N GLU A 92 -20.60 1.75 15.29
CA GLU A 92 -21.58 1.35 16.31
C GLU A 92 -21.13 0.14 17.14
N ILE A 93 -20.31 -0.75 16.56
CA ILE A 93 -19.78 -1.92 17.26
C ILE A 93 -18.42 -1.64 17.91
N TRP A 94 -17.47 -1.01 17.21
CA TRP A 94 -16.11 -0.92 17.74
C TRP A 94 -15.94 0.22 18.75
N GLU A 95 -16.79 1.24 18.71
CA GLU A 95 -16.82 2.32 19.71
C GLU A 95 -17.69 1.99 20.94
N SER A 96 -18.42 0.87 20.93
CA SER A 96 -19.38 0.54 22.01
C SER A 96 -18.74 0.28 23.37
N GLY A 97 -17.43 0.00 23.42
CA GLY A 97 -16.70 -0.44 24.61
C GLY A 97 -17.04 -1.86 25.09
N THR A 98 -18.09 -2.48 24.56
CA THR A 98 -18.52 -3.84 24.90
C THR A 98 -17.98 -4.90 23.94
N PHE A 99 -17.51 -4.49 22.76
CA PHE A 99 -16.92 -5.39 21.79
C PHE A 99 -15.43 -5.62 22.08
N THR A 100 -15.12 -6.71 22.78
CA THR A 100 -13.77 -7.04 23.26
C THR A 100 -12.99 -8.01 22.37
N LEU A 101 -13.66 -8.72 21.45
CA LEU A 101 -13.01 -9.62 20.47
C LEU A 101 -12.47 -8.83 19.25
N ARG A 102 -11.64 -7.82 19.53
CA ARG A 102 -10.91 -7.01 18.56
C ARG A 102 -9.56 -6.63 19.13
N ALA A 103 -8.65 -6.18 18.26
CA ALA A 103 -7.43 -5.52 18.72
C ALA A 103 -7.83 -4.27 19.55
N PRO A 104 -7.40 -4.16 20.82
CA PRO A 104 -7.90 -3.12 21.74
C PRO A 104 -7.59 -1.70 21.24
N GLU A 105 -6.39 -1.51 20.68
CA GLU A 105 -5.88 -0.22 20.21
C GLU A 105 -6.17 0.07 18.73
N ALA A 106 -6.84 -0.83 18.01
CA ALA A 106 -7.10 -0.62 16.58
C ALA A 106 -8.10 0.53 16.38
N VAL A 107 -7.68 1.62 15.76
CA VAL A 107 -8.55 2.77 15.42
C VAL A 107 -8.34 3.14 13.95
N PRO A 108 -9.37 3.56 13.19
CA PRO A 108 -9.19 3.92 11.80
C PRO A 108 -8.37 5.21 11.63
N PRO A 109 -7.47 5.29 10.63
CA PRO A 109 -7.01 4.18 9.78
C PRO A 109 -5.92 3.33 10.47
N CYS A 110 -6.00 2.01 10.29
CA CYS A 110 -4.96 1.09 10.77
C CYS A 110 -4.69 -0.08 9.81
N GLY A 111 -5.22 -0.01 8.59
CA GLY A 111 -5.00 -0.99 7.53
C GLY A 111 -3.83 -0.64 6.63
N ASP A 112 -3.03 -1.65 6.30
CA ASP A 112 -2.02 -1.64 5.25
C ASP A 112 -2.13 -2.98 4.52
N PHE A 113 -2.73 -2.96 3.33
CA PHE A 113 -3.20 -4.16 2.65
C PHE A 113 -2.65 -4.23 1.23
N CYS A 114 -2.04 -5.36 0.88
CA CYS A 114 -1.59 -5.63 -0.48
C CYS A 114 -2.48 -6.67 -1.15
N PHE A 115 -3.02 -6.29 -2.31
CA PHE A 115 -3.86 -7.13 -3.15
C PHE A 115 -3.13 -7.48 -4.44
N VAL A 116 -3.24 -8.74 -4.85
CA VAL A 116 -2.79 -9.15 -6.18
C VAL A 116 -3.82 -8.71 -7.20
N TRP A 117 -3.39 -7.89 -8.17
CA TRP A 117 -4.21 -7.54 -9.32
C TRP A 117 -3.93 -8.48 -10.48
N GLY A 118 -4.92 -9.30 -10.84
CA GLY A 118 -4.81 -10.27 -11.95
C GLY A 118 -5.05 -9.68 -13.35
N GLY A 119 -5.52 -8.43 -13.43
CA GLY A 119 -5.76 -7.74 -14.70
C GLY A 119 -4.52 -7.03 -15.23
N SER A 120 -4.68 -6.32 -16.37
CA SER A 120 -3.61 -5.46 -16.90
C SER A 120 -3.44 -4.20 -16.05
N ALA A 121 -2.28 -3.54 -16.19
CA ALA A 121 -2.04 -2.24 -15.57
C ALA A 121 -3.09 -1.20 -15.99
N ALA A 122 -3.49 -1.19 -17.27
CA ALA A 122 -4.53 -0.28 -17.76
C ALA A 122 -5.90 -0.55 -17.11
N ALA A 123 -6.26 -1.82 -16.88
CA ALA A 123 -7.48 -2.17 -16.18
C ALA A 123 -7.45 -1.74 -14.70
N LEU A 124 -6.27 -1.78 -14.07
CA LEU A 124 -6.08 -1.25 -12.72
C LEU A 124 -6.30 0.25 -12.70
N GLU A 125 -5.65 1.03 -13.58
CA GLU A 125 -5.83 2.49 -13.63
C GLU A 125 -7.32 2.87 -13.78
N GLN A 126 -8.04 2.20 -14.68
CA GLN A 126 -9.48 2.42 -14.85
C GLN A 126 -10.27 2.10 -13.59
N ALA A 127 -9.88 1.08 -12.82
CA ALA A 127 -10.53 0.75 -11.55
C ALA A 127 -10.29 1.83 -10.50
N LEU A 128 -9.08 2.36 -10.43
CA LEU A 128 -8.72 3.44 -9.51
C LEU A 128 -9.43 4.75 -9.87
N GLU A 129 -9.49 5.08 -11.16
CA GLU A 129 -10.20 6.26 -11.68
C GLU A 129 -11.71 6.20 -11.36
N ARG A 130 -12.35 5.03 -11.50
CA ARG A 130 -13.78 4.85 -11.20
C ARG A 130 -14.17 5.25 -9.78
N VAL A 131 -13.26 5.07 -8.83
CA VAL A 131 -13.48 5.44 -7.41
C VAL A 131 -12.86 6.77 -7.05
N GLY A 132 -12.30 7.49 -8.02
CA GLY A 132 -11.61 8.77 -7.79
C GLY A 132 -10.36 8.64 -6.91
N ALA A 133 -9.74 7.46 -6.88
CA ALA A 133 -8.54 7.23 -6.06
C ALA A 133 -7.33 7.94 -6.68
N VAL A 134 -6.52 8.56 -5.81
CA VAL A 134 -5.24 9.15 -6.19
C VAL A 134 -4.14 8.13 -5.94
N VAL A 135 -3.37 7.81 -6.98
CA VAL A 135 -2.14 7.02 -6.84
C VAL A 135 -1.09 7.86 -6.12
N ILE A 136 -0.71 7.46 -4.91
CA ILE A 136 0.27 8.16 -4.07
C ILE A 136 1.70 7.68 -4.31
N GLU A 137 1.86 6.45 -4.80
CA GLU A 137 3.14 5.90 -5.26
C GLU A 137 2.90 4.81 -6.32
N GLY A 138 3.81 4.72 -7.28
CA GLY A 138 3.83 3.68 -8.30
C GLY A 138 3.67 4.24 -9.72
N PRO A 139 3.89 3.41 -10.76
CA PRO A 139 4.32 2.02 -10.70
C PRO A 139 5.71 1.86 -10.08
N ALA A 140 5.84 1.00 -9.07
CA ALA A 140 7.10 0.79 -8.36
C ALA A 140 7.39 -0.72 -8.19
N PRO A 141 8.64 -1.17 -8.40
CA PRO A 141 9.00 -2.56 -8.18
C PRO A 141 8.84 -2.92 -6.70
N ARG A 142 8.26 -4.08 -6.44
CA ARG A 142 8.07 -4.64 -5.10
C ARG A 142 8.34 -6.13 -5.08
N GLN A 143 8.85 -6.60 -3.95
CA GLN A 143 8.85 -8.01 -3.60
C GLN A 143 7.52 -8.29 -2.91
N GLY A 144 6.75 -9.24 -3.43
CA GLY A 144 5.45 -9.60 -2.85
C GLY A 144 5.51 -10.94 -2.10
N GLY A 145 4.39 -11.41 -1.56
CA GLY A 145 4.34 -12.65 -0.76
C GLY A 145 4.30 -13.98 -1.55
N ARG A 146 4.00 -13.97 -2.85
CA ARG A 146 3.94 -15.17 -3.71
C ARG A 146 5.28 -15.93 -3.70
N ASN A 147 5.20 -17.25 -3.82
CA ASN A 147 6.36 -18.15 -3.88
C ASN A 147 7.33 -17.96 -2.68
N GLY A 148 6.77 -17.88 -1.47
CA GLY A 148 7.56 -17.70 -0.24
C GLY A 148 8.26 -16.34 -0.15
N GLY A 149 7.75 -15.32 -0.85
CA GLY A 149 8.36 -13.99 -0.86
C GLY A 149 9.41 -13.78 -1.94
N LEU A 150 9.60 -14.73 -2.87
CA LEU A 150 10.67 -14.63 -3.87
C LEU A 150 10.24 -13.88 -5.13
N ASP A 151 8.93 -13.87 -5.43
CA ASP A 151 8.43 -13.27 -6.66
C ASP A 151 8.33 -11.74 -6.51
N THR A 152 8.61 -11.04 -7.61
CA THR A 152 8.50 -9.59 -7.70
C THR A 152 7.33 -9.17 -8.58
N GLY A 153 6.85 -7.96 -8.37
CA GLY A 153 5.82 -7.34 -9.18
C GLY A 153 5.99 -5.83 -9.25
N THR A 154 5.04 -5.19 -9.92
CA THR A 154 4.93 -3.74 -9.97
C THR A 154 3.68 -3.31 -9.20
N SER A 155 3.86 -2.47 -8.21
CA SER A 155 2.80 -2.03 -7.31
C SER A 155 2.38 -0.59 -7.54
N ARG A 156 1.13 -0.30 -7.20
CA ARG A 156 0.57 1.05 -7.03
C ARG A 156 -0.09 1.16 -5.66
N TYR A 157 0.03 2.34 -5.07
CA TYR A 157 -0.47 2.63 -3.73
C TYR A 157 -1.53 3.72 -3.79
N ILE A 158 -2.62 3.52 -3.05
CA ILE A 158 -3.71 4.50 -2.88
C ILE A 158 -4.13 4.57 -1.40
N ARG A 159 -4.99 5.52 -1.08
CA ARG A 159 -5.71 5.57 0.20
C ARG A 159 -7.18 5.29 -0.02
N ASP A 160 -7.77 4.51 0.87
CA ASP A 160 -9.23 4.43 0.98
C ASP A 160 -9.81 5.67 1.70
N PRO A 161 -11.14 5.81 1.81
CA PRO A 161 -11.77 6.96 2.47
C PRO A 161 -11.42 7.18 3.94
N ASP A 162 -11.01 6.13 4.67
CA ASP A 162 -10.54 6.26 6.05
C ASP A 162 -9.03 6.57 6.14
N GLY A 163 -8.29 6.35 5.04
CA GLY A 163 -6.85 6.56 4.95
C GLY A 163 -6.02 5.29 5.12
N ASN A 164 -6.62 4.09 5.07
CA ASN A 164 -5.85 2.84 5.03
C ASN A 164 -5.02 2.79 3.75
N LEU A 165 -3.82 2.20 3.83
CA LEU A 165 -2.96 2.02 2.65
C LEU A 165 -3.43 0.79 1.88
N LEU A 166 -3.76 0.97 0.60
CA LEU A 166 -4.01 -0.15 -0.30
C LEU A 166 -2.91 -0.20 -1.36
N GLU A 167 -2.24 -1.35 -1.45
CA GLU A 167 -1.29 -1.71 -2.48
C GLU A 167 -1.96 -2.67 -3.48
N PHE A 168 -1.78 -2.42 -4.77
CA PHE A 168 -2.14 -3.35 -5.84
C PHE A 168 -0.88 -3.78 -6.57
N ILE A 169 -0.46 -5.04 -6.36
CA ILE A 169 0.70 -5.63 -7.02
C ILE A 169 0.28 -6.45 -8.25
N ILE A 170 0.93 -6.20 -9.37
CA ILE A 170 0.86 -7.04 -10.57
C ILE A 170 2.19 -7.81 -10.66
N TYR A 171 2.15 -9.13 -10.44
CA TYR A 171 3.32 -9.99 -10.55
C TYR A 171 3.81 -10.08 -12.01
N THR A 172 5.13 -10.15 -12.16
CA THR A 172 5.81 -10.37 -13.44
C THR A 172 6.00 -11.85 -13.74
#